data_AF-A0AAE6VPZ0-F1
#
_entry.id   AF-A0AAE6VPZ0-F1
#
_cell.length_a   1.000
_cell.length_b   1.000
_cell.length_c   1.000
_cell.angle_alpha   90.00
_cell.angle_beta   90.00
_cell.angle_gamma   90.00
#
_symmetry.space_group_name_H-M   'P 1'
#
loop_
_entity.id
_entity.type
_entity.pdbx_description
1 polymer ?
#
loop_
_entity_poly.entity_id
_entity_poly.type
_entity_poly.pdbx_seq_one_letter_code
_entity_poly.pdbx_strand_id
1 'polypeptide(L)'
;MKKSLCALWLLILLPFGLVQAAEFKLTGRTSWQLGQLMVNGIPFVIDDQTRFKDGLDEDDLGGTWVDLEGVMEGGRRLVREVEPLEEKHEMELEGPVEGGRIWGYVTSDESLTPFEGRWLELECRFDGMRLSRCREDD
;
A
#
# COMPACT_ATOMS: atom_id res chain seq x y z
N MET A 1 27.94 14.30 -57.50
CA MET A 1 27.29 13.07 -57.02
C MET A 1 27.48 12.99 -55.51
N LYS A 2 26.48 13.40 -54.71
CA LYS A 2 26.47 13.28 -53.25
C LYS A 2 25.20 12.54 -52.85
N LYS A 3 25.38 11.49 -52.05
CA LYS A 3 24.38 10.50 -51.65
C LYS A 3 23.37 11.16 -50.72
N SER A 4 22.07 10.99 -50.97
CA SER A 4 21.01 11.38 -50.04
C SER A 4 20.33 10.13 -49.51
N LEU A 5 20.56 9.86 -48.22
CA LEU A 5 19.88 8.85 -47.42
C LEU A 5 18.49 9.36 -47.06
N CYS A 6 17.47 8.55 -47.27
CA CYS A 6 16.17 8.73 -46.61
C CYS A 6 15.52 7.35 -46.43
N ALA A 7 15.96 6.63 -45.40
CA ALA A 7 15.23 5.49 -44.85
C ALA A 7 14.39 6.05 -43.69
N LEU A 8 13.11 6.34 -43.98
CA LEU A 8 12.18 6.91 -43.02
C LEU A 8 11.59 5.78 -42.16
N TRP A 9 11.96 5.84 -40.88
CA TRP A 9 11.28 5.35 -39.68
C TRP A 9 10.37 4.11 -39.74
N LEU A 10 10.87 3.05 -39.10
CA LEU A 10 10.08 1.96 -38.54
C LEU A 10 9.02 2.48 -37.58
N LEU A 11 7.83 1.85 -37.66
CA LEU A 11 6.77 1.90 -36.67
C LEU A 11 7.32 1.62 -35.26
N ILE A 12 7.19 2.59 -34.36
CA ILE A 12 7.26 2.31 -32.92
C ILE A 12 5.83 1.97 -32.49
N LEU A 13 5.50 0.67 -32.51
CA LEU A 13 4.47 0.12 -31.64
C LEU A 13 5.02 0.22 -30.21
N LEU A 14 4.64 1.26 -29.47
CA LEU A 14 4.86 1.27 -28.03
C LEU A 14 4.00 0.13 -27.45
N PRO A 15 4.57 -0.80 -26.68
CA PRO A 15 3.73 -1.71 -25.93
C PRO A 15 2.93 -0.84 -24.97
N PHE A 16 1.62 -0.99 -24.96
CA PHE A 16 0.82 -0.60 -23.81
C PHE A 16 1.45 -1.32 -22.62
N GLY A 17 2.27 -0.61 -21.84
CA GLY A 17 2.76 -1.11 -20.58
C GLY A 17 1.51 -1.45 -19.78
N LEU A 18 1.28 -2.74 -19.54
CA LEU A 18 0.39 -3.16 -18.48
C LEU A 18 0.93 -2.45 -17.24
N VAL A 19 0.22 -1.44 -16.77
CA VAL A 19 0.46 -0.90 -15.42
C VAL A 19 0.13 -2.08 -14.52
N GLN A 20 1.17 -2.80 -14.12
CA GLN A 20 1.04 -3.89 -13.17
C GLN A 20 0.52 -3.25 -11.88
N ALA A 21 -0.63 -3.72 -11.41
CA ALA A 21 -1.15 -3.30 -10.13
C ALA A 21 -0.14 -3.69 -9.05
N ALA A 22 0.25 -2.74 -8.20
CA ALA A 22 1.13 -3.02 -7.07
C ALA A 22 0.28 -3.57 -5.93
N GLU A 23 0.71 -4.67 -5.32
CA GLU A 23 0.08 -5.19 -4.10
C GLU A 23 0.46 -4.31 -2.91
N PHE A 24 -0.42 -4.27 -1.91
CA PHE A 24 -0.15 -3.60 -0.64
C PHE A 24 -0.60 -4.46 0.52
N LYS A 25 0.09 -4.28 1.64
CA LYS A 25 -0.25 -4.80 2.96
C LYS A 25 -0.22 -3.67 3.99
N LEU A 26 -1.25 -3.61 4.82
CA LEU A 26 -1.39 -2.60 5.86
C LEU A 26 -2.09 -3.18 7.08
N THR A 27 -1.35 -3.30 8.17
CA THR A 27 -1.93 -3.48 9.49
C THR A 27 -2.31 -2.13 10.11
N GLY A 28 -3.52 -1.98 10.69
CA GLY A 28 -3.90 -0.74 11.37
C GLY A 28 -5.33 -0.66 11.90
N ARG A 29 -5.62 0.41 12.65
CA ARG A 29 -6.98 0.69 13.14
C ARG A 29 -7.81 1.35 12.04
N THR A 30 -8.94 0.72 11.71
CA THR A 30 -9.87 1.24 10.72
C THR A 30 -10.90 2.20 11.32
N SER A 31 -11.43 3.07 10.47
CA SER A 31 -12.54 3.97 10.81
C SER A 31 -13.37 4.26 9.56
N TRP A 32 -14.60 4.72 9.75
CA TRP A 32 -15.49 5.14 8.67
C TRP A 32 -15.56 6.67 8.60
N GLN A 33 -15.32 7.22 7.41
CA GLN A 33 -15.51 8.64 7.14
C GLN A 33 -16.27 8.82 5.82
N LEU A 34 -17.44 9.44 5.88
CA LEU A 34 -18.29 9.73 4.70
C LEU A 34 -18.56 8.47 3.82
N GLY A 35 -18.73 7.30 4.46
CA GLY A 35 -18.97 6.02 3.77
C GLY A 35 -17.72 5.39 3.16
N GLN A 36 -16.52 5.86 3.53
CA GLN A 36 -15.25 5.29 3.08
C GLN A 36 -14.46 4.72 4.26
N LEU A 37 -13.85 3.55 4.04
CA LEU A 37 -12.94 2.93 4.99
C LEU A 37 -11.65 3.75 5.02
N MET A 38 -11.20 4.07 6.23
CA MET A 38 -10.01 4.88 6.47
C MET A 38 -9.05 4.15 7.40
N VAL A 39 -7.75 4.23 7.12
CA VAL A 39 -6.66 3.93 8.07
C VAL A 39 -5.73 5.13 8.08
N ASN A 40 -5.44 5.69 9.25
CA ASN A 40 -4.61 6.91 9.41
C ASN A 40 -5.02 8.09 8.50
N GLY A 41 -6.32 8.24 8.21
CA GLY A 41 -6.83 9.28 7.30
C GLY A 41 -6.61 8.99 5.81
N ILE A 42 -6.11 7.80 5.45
CA ILE A 42 -5.96 7.34 4.07
C ILE A 42 -7.18 6.53 3.67
N PRO A 43 -7.82 6.85 2.52
CA PRO A 43 -8.99 6.14 2.04
C PRO A 43 -8.65 4.82 1.35
N PHE A 44 -9.43 3.79 1.67
CA PHE A 44 -9.44 2.46 1.08
C PHE A 44 -10.82 2.13 0.51
N VAL A 45 -10.85 1.34 -0.55
CA VAL A 45 -12.07 0.96 -1.27
C VAL A 45 -12.37 -0.50 -0.97
N ILE A 46 -13.54 -0.74 -0.39
CA ILE A 46 -14.16 -2.07 -0.32
C ILE A 46 -15.13 -2.19 -1.51
N ASP A 47 -15.15 -3.37 -2.12
CA ASP A 47 -16.07 -3.72 -3.20
C ASP A 47 -16.56 -5.18 -3.05
N ASP A 48 -17.30 -5.66 -4.05
CA ASP A 48 -17.83 -7.03 -4.07
C ASP A 48 -16.76 -8.12 -4.17
N GLN A 49 -15.49 -7.75 -4.39
CA GLN A 49 -14.35 -8.66 -4.42
C GLN A 49 -13.59 -8.71 -3.09
N THR A 50 -13.92 -7.86 -2.12
CA THR A 50 -13.29 -7.88 -0.79
C THR A 50 -13.74 -9.11 0.00
N ARG A 51 -12.77 -9.89 0.49
CA ARG A 51 -13.02 -11.04 1.35
C ARG A 51 -12.75 -10.68 2.81
N PHE A 52 -13.71 -10.95 3.67
CA PHE A 52 -13.55 -10.81 5.12
C PHE A 52 -13.26 -12.17 5.74
N LYS A 53 -12.31 -12.21 6.68
CA LYS A 53 -11.87 -13.43 7.37
C LYS A 53 -12.38 -13.46 8.82
N ASP A 54 -12.37 -14.65 9.40
CA ASP A 54 -12.66 -14.90 10.81
C ASP A 54 -13.98 -14.35 11.36
N GLY A 55 -15.01 -14.34 10.50
CA GLY A 55 -16.35 -13.89 10.87
C GLY A 55 -16.50 -12.36 10.95
N LEU A 56 -15.47 -11.62 10.57
CA LEU A 56 -15.53 -10.17 10.37
C LEU A 56 -16.46 -9.85 9.19
N ASP A 57 -17.20 -8.76 9.29
CA ASP A 57 -17.88 -8.13 8.15
C ASP A 57 -17.60 -6.62 8.05
N GLU A 58 -18.26 -5.94 7.10
CA GLU A 58 -18.06 -4.51 6.85
C GLU A 58 -18.51 -3.63 8.05
N ASP A 59 -19.58 -4.02 8.75
CA ASP A 59 -20.14 -3.27 9.87
C ASP A 59 -19.19 -3.32 11.09
N ASP A 60 -18.37 -4.36 11.20
CA ASP A 60 -17.38 -4.54 12.25
C ASP A 60 -16.12 -3.66 12.10
N LEU A 61 -15.88 -3.06 10.93
CA LEU A 61 -14.59 -2.37 10.67
C LEU A 61 -14.41 -1.07 11.46
N GLY A 62 -15.47 -0.50 12.02
CA GLY A 62 -15.37 0.74 12.79
C GLY A 62 -14.58 0.58 14.09
N GLY A 63 -13.30 0.99 14.11
CA GLY A 63 -12.42 0.95 15.29
C GLY A 63 -11.66 -0.36 15.48
N THR A 64 -11.88 -1.34 14.60
CA THR A 64 -11.20 -2.64 14.62
C THR A 64 -9.76 -2.51 14.14
N TRP A 65 -8.88 -3.30 14.73
CA TRP A 65 -7.50 -3.44 14.27
C TRP A 65 -7.45 -4.62 13.30
N VAL A 66 -6.97 -4.37 12.09
CA VAL A 66 -7.05 -5.35 10.98
C VAL A 66 -5.71 -5.44 10.25
N ASP A 67 -5.53 -6.55 9.54
CA ASP A 67 -4.65 -6.62 8.37
C ASP A 67 -5.48 -6.34 7.10
N LEU A 68 -4.98 -5.46 6.24
CA LEU A 68 -5.56 -5.17 4.94
C LEU A 68 -4.57 -5.57 3.85
N GLU A 69 -5.00 -6.44 2.96
CA GLU A 69 -4.30 -6.74 1.72
C GLU A 69 -5.10 -6.27 0.52
N GLY A 70 -4.41 -5.79 -0.50
CA GLY A 70 -5.08 -5.32 -1.70
C GLY A 70 -4.15 -4.92 -2.82
N VAL A 71 -4.71 -4.19 -3.78
CA VAL A 71 -3.99 -3.73 -4.98
C VAL A 71 -4.21 -2.26 -5.25
N MET A 72 -3.17 -1.62 -5.79
CA MET A 72 -3.23 -0.29 -6.38
C MET A 72 -3.70 -0.38 -7.82
N GLU A 73 -4.91 0.07 -8.09
CA GLU A 73 -5.47 0.10 -9.45
C GLU A 73 -6.09 1.47 -9.76
N GLY A 74 -5.64 2.11 -10.85
CA GLY A 74 -6.16 3.42 -11.26
C GLY A 74 -6.03 4.51 -10.19
N GLY A 75 -5.00 4.42 -9.34
CA GLY A 75 -4.77 5.34 -8.21
C GLY A 75 -5.67 5.07 -6.98
N ARG A 76 -6.43 3.98 -6.98
CA ARG A 76 -7.29 3.55 -5.87
C ARG A 76 -6.65 2.39 -5.13
N ARG A 77 -6.86 2.33 -3.81
CA ARG A 77 -6.45 1.22 -2.93
C ARG A 77 -7.62 0.26 -2.81
N LEU A 78 -7.69 -0.72 -3.70
CA LEU A 78 -8.77 -1.70 -3.71
C LEU A 78 -8.43 -2.82 -2.71
N VAL A 79 -9.24 -2.97 -1.68
CA VAL A 79 -9.07 -3.99 -0.65
C VAL A 79 -9.56 -5.33 -1.20
N ARG A 80 -8.75 -6.37 -0.99
CA ARG A 80 -9.03 -7.74 -1.45
C ARG A 80 -9.22 -8.69 -0.29
N GLU A 81 -8.55 -8.44 0.82
CA GLU A 81 -8.70 -9.22 2.04
C GLU A 81 -8.65 -8.32 3.28
N VAL A 82 -9.48 -8.67 4.27
CA VAL A 82 -9.50 -8.06 5.59
C VAL A 82 -9.55 -9.16 6.64
N GLU A 83 -8.58 -9.16 7.54
CA GLU A 83 -8.51 -10.08 8.68
C GLU A 83 -8.43 -9.30 9.99
N PRO A 84 -9.23 -9.64 11.01
CA PRO A 84 -9.07 -9.03 12.33
C PRO A 84 -7.76 -9.48 12.97
N LEU A 85 -7.00 -8.55 13.54
CA LEU A 85 -5.75 -8.85 14.23
C LEU A 85 -5.73 -8.28 15.64
N GLU A 86 -5.05 -8.97 16.54
CA GLU A 86 -4.63 -8.38 17.80
C GLU A 86 -3.50 -7.37 17.55
N GLU A 87 -3.56 -6.21 18.22
CA GLU A 87 -2.52 -5.18 18.13
C GLU A 87 -1.22 -5.70 18.76
N LYS A 88 -0.16 -5.83 17.96
CA LYS A 88 1.15 -6.35 18.36
C LYS A 88 2.21 -5.24 18.34
N HIS A 89 3.38 -5.57 18.90
CA HIS A 89 4.55 -4.68 18.91
C HIS A 89 5.36 -4.72 17.61
N GLU A 90 4.99 -5.56 16.65
CA GLU A 90 5.59 -5.68 15.33
C GLU A 90 4.48 -5.56 14.29
N MET A 91 4.80 -4.90 13.18
CA MET A 91 3.91 -4.65 12.07
C MET A 91 4.64 -4.95 10.77
N GLU A 92 3.96 -5.67 9.88
CA GLU A 92 4.37 -5.89 8.50
C GLU A 92 3.57 -4.95 7.60
N LEU A 93 4.26 -4.20 6.75
CA LEU A 93 3.67 -3.17 5.91
C LEU A 93 4.31 -3.25 4.52
N GLU A 94 3.48 -3.33 3.48
CA GLU A 94 3.95 -3.23 2.10
C GLU A 94 3.31 -2.01 1.44
N GLY A 95 4.15 -1.11 0.93
CA GLY A 95 3.68 0.09 0.29
C GLY A 95 4.76 1.13 0.01
N PRO A 96 4.35 2.35 -0.39
CA PRO A 96 5.27 3.42 -0.70
C PRO A 96 5.78 4.08 0.58
N VAL A 97 7.09 4.32 0.64
CA VAL A 97 7.72 5.17 1.66
C VAL A 97 7.88 6.58 1.10
N GLU A 98 7.15 7.54 1.65
CA GLU A 98 7.14 8.94 1.20
C GLU A 98 7.05 9.91 2.38
N GLY A 99 7.92 10.92 2.39
CA GLY A 99 7.98 11.93 3.43
C GLY A 99 8.26 11.35 4.82
N GLY A 100 9.09 10.30 4.89
CA GLY A 100 9.38 9.59 6.14
C GLY A 100 8.18 8.84 6.72
N ARG A 101 7.23 8.44 5.86
CA ARG A 101 6.00 7.73 6.24
C ARG A 101 5.76 6.52 5.36
N ILE A 102 5.10 5.51 5.92
CA ILE A 102 4.44 4.44 5.18
C ILE A 102 3.02 4.33 5.71
N TRP A 103 2.03 4.38 4.81
CA TRP A 103 0.59 4.34 5.18
C TRP A 103 0.18 5.31 6.31
N GLY A 104 0.79 6.49 6.35
CA GLY A 104 0.53 7.54 7.33
C GLY A 104 1.28 7.38 8.66
N TYR A 105 1.85 6.20 8.94
CA TYR A 105 2.70 5.97 10.09
C TYR A 105 4.04 6.71 9.94
N VAL A 106 4.51 7.30 11.04
CA VAL A 106 5.83 7.96 11.12
C VAL A 106 6.76 7.13 11.99
N THR A 107 8.06 7.30 11.80
CA THR A 107 9.07 6.72 12.68
C THR A 107 9.43 7.64 13.84
N SER A 108 9.87 7.03 14.94
CA SER A 108 10.47 7.73 16.08
C SER A 108 12.00 7.81 16.00
N ASP A 109 12.62 7.07 15.07
CA ASP A 109 14.07 6.87 14.96
C ASP A 109 14.60 7.03 13.52
N GLU A 110 13.79 7.61 12.62
CA GLU A 110 14.14 7.83 11.20
C GLU A 110 14.46 6.56 10.41
N SER A 111 14.09 5.37 10.90
CA SER A 111 14.40 4.08 10.27
C SER A 111 13.79 3.88 8.87
N LEU A 112 12.86 4.75 8.44
CA LEU A 112 12.33 4.76 7.07
C LEU A 112 13.22 5.51 6.06
N THR A 113 14.16 6.34 6.51
CA THR A 113 14.98 7.19 5.63
C THR A 113 15.69 6.44 4.52
N PRO A 114 16.28 5.24 4.74
CA PRO A 114 16.94 4.48 3.67
C PRO A 114 15.99 3.99 2.56
N PHE A 115 14.68 4.02 2.81
CA PHE A 115 13.66 3.45 1.94
C PHE A 115 12.86 4.51 1.18
N GLU A 116 13.14 5.79 1.38
CA GLU A 116 12.41 6.90 0.78
C GLU A 116 12.28 6.79 -0.76
N GLY A 117 11.06 6.97 -1.27
CA GLY A 117 10.73 6.89 -2.69
C GLY A 117 10.63 5.47 -3.25
N ARG A 118 10.72 4.43 -2.40
CA ARG A 118 10.61 3.03 -2.81
C ARG A 118 9.24 2.45 -2.43
N TRP A 119 8.83 1.41 -3.16
CA TRP A 119 7.74 0.50 -2.81
C TRP A 119 8.36 -0.82 -2.37
N LEU A 120 8.09 -1.26 -1.14
CA LEU A 120 8.69 -2.47 -0.56
C LEU A 120 7.87 -2.97 0.63
N GLU A 121 8.14 -4.20 1.03
CA GLU A 121 7.68 -4.82 2.27
C GLU A 121 8.64 -4.51 3.41
N LEU A 122 8.09 -4.15 4.56
CA LEU A 122 8.82 -3.71 5.74
C LEU A 122 8.27 -4.38 6.98
N GLU A 123 9.17 -4.92 7.80
CA GLU A 123 8.90 -5.27 9.19
C GLU A 123 9.35 -4.11 10.08
N CYS A 124 8.45 -3.60 10.93
CA CYS A 124 8.71 -2.48 11.82
C CYS A 124 8.25 -2.80 13.25
N ARG A 125 8.95 -2.27 14.26
CA ARG A 125 8.46 -2.24 15.63
C ARG A 125 7.43 -1.11 15.78
N PHE A 126 6.32 -1.39 16.46
CA PHE A 126 5.25 -0.45 16.74
C PHE A 126 5.07 -0.21 18.25
N ASP A 127 4.95 1.07 18.64
CA ASP A 127 4.77 1.49 20.04
C ASP A 127 3.31 1.84 20.40
N GLY A 128 2.37 1.61 19.49
CA GLY A 128 0.97 2.05 19.61
C GLY A 128 0.68 3.38 18.88
N MET A 129 1.71 4.12 18.46
CA MET A 129 1.56 5.38 17.72
C MET A 129 2.55 5.55 16.56
N ARG A 130 3.79 5.08 16.73
CA ARG A 130 4.91 5.31 15.81
C ARG A 130 5.66 4.01 15.56
N LEU A 131 6.30 3.98 14.39
CA LEU A 131 7.20 2.91 13.98
C LEU A 131 8.62 3.18 14.50
N SER A 132 9.40 2.12 14.57
CA SER A 132 10.84 2.16 14.81
C SER A 132 11.48 0.89 14.26
N ARG A 133 12.81 0.91 14.06
CA ARG A 133 13.59 -0.26 13.63
C ARG A 133 13.03 -0.93 12.37
N CYS A 134 12.50 -0.14 11.43
CA CYS A 134 12.01 -0.66 10.15
C CYS A 134 13.14 -1.29 9.34
N ARG A 135 12.88 -2.46 8.78
CA ARG A 135 13.79 -3.23 7.91
C ARG A 135 13.01 -3.83 6.74
N GLU A 136 13.64 -3.96 5.59
CA GLU A 136 13.10 -4.72 4.46
C GLU A 136 12.92 -6.17 4.90
N ASP A 137 11.74 -6.74 4.61
CA ASP A 137 11.48 -8.16 4.80
C ASP A 137 11.99 -8.91 3.54
N ASP A 138 12.80 -9.96 3.73
CA ASP A 138 13.56 -10.65 2.66
C ASP A 138 12.78 -11.82 2.03
#